data_AF-A0A5K3G277-F1
#
_entry.id   AF-A0A5K3G277-F1
#
_cell.length_a   1.000
_cell.length_b   1.000
_cell.length_c   1.000
_cell.angle_alpha   90.00
_cell.angle_beta   90.00
_cell.angle_gamma   90.00
#
_symmetry.space_group_name_H-M   'P 1'
#
loop_
_entity.id
_entity.type
_entity.pdbx_description
1 polymer ?
#
loop_
_entity_poly.entity_id
_entity_poly.type
_entity_poly.pdbx_seq_one_letter_code
_entity_poly.pdbx_strand_id
1 'polypeptide(L)' 'MTKVIYFVAVIWSAVADIPTDDERTKIVEFLTNLRESVDPPASNMLLMGTLVN' A
#
# COMPACT_ATOMS: atom_id res chain seq x y z
N MET A 1 23.04 -12.74 21.71
CA MET A 1 21.81 -12.52 22.48
C MET A 1 21.06 -11.27 22.03
N THR A 2 21.63 -10.06 22.16
CA THR A 2 20.93 -8.78 21.90
C THR A 2 20.38 -8.64 20.47
N LYS A 3 21.10 -9.13 19.46
CA LYS A 3 20.64 -9.12 18.06
C LYS A 3 19.31 -9.87 17.86
N VAL A 4 19.13 -11.01 18.54
CA VAL A 4 17.90 -11.83 18.44
C VAL A 4 16.72 -11.07 19.04
N ILE A 5 16.94 -10.35 20.14
CA ILE A 5 15.92 -9.52 20.78
C ILE A 5 15.42 -8.41 19.83
N TYR A 6 16.32 -7.76 19.11
CA TYR A 6 15.93 -6.76 18.11
C TYR A 6 15.12 -7.35 16.96
N PHE A 7 15.50 -8.53 16.44
CA PHE A 7 14.73 -9.17 15.38
C PHE A 7 13.33 -9.59 15.85
N VAL A 8 13.22 -10.15 17.07
CA VAL A 8 11.92 -10.52 17.65
C VAL A 8 11.04 -9.27 17.88
N ALA A 9 11.62 -8.17 18.36
CA ALA A 9 10.89 -6.92 18.52
C ALA A 9 10.39 -6.36 17.18
N VAL A 10 11.21 -6.39 16.13
CA VAL A 10 10.81 -5.94 14.79
C VAL A 10 9.69 -6.81 14.22
N ILE A 11 9.79 -8.13 14.35
CA ILE A 11 8.75 -9.06 13.87
C ILE A 11 7.44 -8.84 14.63
N TRP A 12 7.50 -8.59 15.94
CA TRP A 12 6.33 -8.31 16.75
C TRP A 12 5.69 -6.95 16.43
N SER A 13 6.51 -5.93 16.12
CA SER A 13 6.02 -4.62 15.67
C SER A 13 5.55 -4.62 14.22
N ALA A 14 5.92 -5.63 13.43
CA ALA A 14 5.52 -5.75 12.03
C ALA A 14 4.13 -6.39 11.85
N VAL A 15 3.37 -6.62 12.93
CA VAL A 15 1.94 -6.94 12.85
C VAL A 15 1.20 -5.68 12.40
N ALA A 16 1.29 -5.39 11.11
CA ALA A 16 0.40 -4.46 10.45
C ALA A 16 -0.89 -5.20 10.12
N ASP A 17 -2.03 -4.61 10.45
CA ASP A 17 -3.31 -5.12 9.98
C ASP A 17 -3.29 -5.15 8.45
N ILE A 18 -3.48 -6.34 7.89
CA ILE A 18 -3.61 -6.51 6.44
C ILE A 18 -4.97 -5.94 6.07
N PRO A 19 -5.04 -4.94 5.18
CA PRO A 19 -6.32 -4.36 4.80
C PRO A 19 -7.20 -5.42 4.15
N THR A 20 -8.48 -5.43 4.52
CA THR A 20 -9.51 -6.24 3.87
C THR A 20 -9.64 -5.88 2.39
N ASP A 21 -10.27 -6.74 1.59
CA ASP A 21 -10.45 -6.48 0.16
C ASP A 21 -11.20 -5.17 -0.12
N ASP A 22 -12.17 -4.82 0.73
CA ASP A 22 -12.91 -3.55 0.64
C ASP A 22 -12.02 -2.34 0.95
N GLU A 23 -11.22 -2.42 2.01
CA GLU A 23 -10.26 -1.37 2.38
C GLU A 23 -9.20 -1.20 1.31
N ARG A 24 -8.71 -2.31 0.77
CA ARG A 24 -7.74 -2.33 -0.31
C ARG A 24 -8.31 -1.68 -1.58
N THR A 25 -9.57 -1.94 -1.90
CA THR A 25 -10.28 -1.30 -3.02
C THR A 25 -10.40 0.20 -2.81
N LYS A 26 -10.82 0.64 -1.62
CA LYS A 26 -10.91 2.07 -1.26
C LYS A 26 -9.56 2.78 -1.35
N ILE A 27 -8.48 2.14 -0.90
CA ILE A 27 -7.12 2.67 -0.98
C ILE A 27 -6.70 2.84 -2.45
N VAL A 28 -6.94 1.82 -3.28
CA VAL A 28 -6.62 1.87 -4.72
C VAL A 28 -7.39 2.99 -5.43
N GLU A 29 -8.69 3.11 -5.15
CA GLU A 29 -9.54 4.15 -5.74
C GLU A 29 -9.09 5.55 -5.29
N PHE A 30 -8.80 5.74 -4.00
CA PHE A 30 -8.29 7.00 -3.47
C PHE A 30 -6.96 7.40 -4.13
N LEU A 31 -6.00 6.48 -4.21
CA LEU A 31 -4.71 6.76 -4.86
C LEU A 31 -4.87 7.01 -6.36
N THR A 32 -5.79 6.32 -7.03
CA THR A 32 -6.05 6.53 -8.46
C THR A 32 -6.56 7.94 -8.71
N ASN A 33 -7.58 8.39 -7.95
CA ASN A 33 -8.09 9.75 -8.04
C ASN A 33 -7.02 10.81 -7.75
N LEU A 34 -6.17 10.59 -6.74
CA LEU A 34 -5.08 11.51 -6.42
C LEU A 34 -4.07 11.60 -7.56
N ARG A 35 -3.74 10.47 -8.17
CA ARG A 35 -2.81 10.41 -9.30
C ARG A 35 -3.40 11.07 -10.54
N GLU A 36 -4.69 10.89 -10.80
CA GLU A 36 -5.40 11.50 -11.95
C GLU A 36 -5.58 13.02 -11.83
N SER A 37 -5.65 13.54 -10.60
CA SER A 37 -5.88 14.96 -10.34
C SER A 37 -4.62 15.84 -10.36
N VAL A 38 -3.45 15.30 -10.73
CA VAL A 38 -2.21 16.08 -10.80
C VAL A 38 -2.20 17.08 -11.97
N ASP A 39 -1.66 18.27 -11.72
CA ASP A 39 -1.44 19.32 -12.72
C ASP A 39 0.06 19.72 -12.73
N PRO A 40 0.75 19.69 -13.88
CA PRO A 40 0.27 19.31 -15.21
C PRO A 40 -0.09 17.82 -15.31
N PRO A 41 -1.05 17.45 -16.18
CA PRO A 41 -1.47 16.07 -16.36
C PRO A 41 -0.30 15.19 -16.79
N ALA A 42 -0.13 14.06 -16.11
CA ALA A 42 0.94 13.11 -16.40
C ALA A 42 0.68 12.37 -17.72
N SER A 43 1.64 12.41 -18.64
CA SER A 43 1.48 11.84 -20.00
C SER A 43 1.39 10.31 -20.05
N ASN A 44 1.81 9.59 -19.00
CA ASN A 44 2.03 8.13 -19.03
C ASN A 44 1.77 7.45 -17.69
N MET A 45 0.73 7.87 -16.98
CA MET A 45 0.46 7.35 -15.65
C MET A 45 -0.12 5.93 -15.68
N LEU A 46 0.51 5.01 -14.94
CA LEU A 46 0.07 3.62 -14.85
C LEU A 46 -1.04 3.47 -13.80
N LEU A 47 -2.11 2.77 -14.17
CA LEU A 47 -3.19 2.41 -13.26
C LEU A 47 -2.66 1.50 -12.14
N MET A 48 -3.09 1.79 -10.91
CA MET A 48 -2.87 0.89 -9.78
C MET A 48 -3.90 -0.24 -9.85
N GLY A 49 -3.58 -1.28 -10.61
CA GLY A 49 -4.39 -2.49 -10.71
C GLY A 49 -3.94 -3.56 -9.73
N THR A 50 -4.91 -4.23 -9.12
CA THR A 50 -4.69 -5.62 -8.68
C THR A 50 -4.99 -6.51 -9.87
N LEU A 51 -4.15 -7.50 -10.15
CA LEU A 51 -4.52 -8.58 -11.06
C LEU A 51 -5.72 -9.31 -10.45
N VAL A 52 -6.93 -8.95 -10.88
CA VAL A 52 -8.11 -9.78 -10.71
C VAL A 52 -7.94 -10.93 -11.70
N ASN A 53 -7.71 -12.13 -11.18
CA ASN A 53 -7.88 -13.38 -11.92
C ASN A 53 -9.31 -13.86 -11.72
#